data_AF-A0A7L5JP44-F1
#
_entry.id   AF-A0A7L5JP44-F1
#
_cell.length_a   1.000
_cell.length_b   1.000
_cell.length_c   1.000
_cell.angle_alpha   90.00
_cell.angle_beta   90.00
_cell.angle_gamma   90.00
#
_symmetry.space_group_name_H-M   'P 1'
#
loop_
_entity.id
_entity.type
_entity.pdbx_description
1 polymer ?
#
loop_
_entity_poly.entity_id
_entity_poly.type
_entity_poly.pdbx_seq_one_letter_code
_entity_poly.pdbx_strand_id
1 'polypeptide(L)'
;MKCTSCDKISFYILCKTCQDTILKPNFYKKELEKDFFVYSFYDYKDLEDLIQSKYYFHGDRVFNTLAKLSFKKFADNFKFTYPILAIPIDDHTRHDFSQTAILTRHLKNPYIKPIYNTLKSTNTVKYAGKDLDFRQKNSRKFKYTGPKIVML
;
A
#
# COMPACT_ATOMS: atom_id res chain seq x y z
N MET A 1 -0.29 10.40 24.35
CA MET A 1 -0.94 10.31 23.02
C MET A 1 -2.01 9.21 23.07
N LYS A 2 -2.97 9.19 22.15
CA LYS A 2 -4.01 8.15 22.05
C LYS A 2 -3.76 7.27 20.83
N CYS A 3 -4.19 6.00 20.91
CA CYS A 3 -4.21 5.09 19.78
C CYS A 3 -5.31 5.50 18.79
N THR A 4 -4.98 5.66 17.51
CA THR A 4 -5.94 6.03 16.45
C THR A 4 -7.01 4.97 16.20
N SER A 5 -6.81 3.73 16.65
CA SER A 5 -7.76 2.63 16.45
C SER A 5 -8.72 2.40 17.62
N CYS A 6 -8.36 2.80 18.86
CA CYS A 6 -9.19 2.48 20.04
C CYS A 6 -9.25 3.60 21.10
N ASP A 7 -8.64 4.75 20.82
CA ASP A 7 -8.60 5.94 21.68
C ASP A 7 -7.97 5.76 23.08
N LYS A 8 -7.48 4.57 23.41
CA LYS A 8 -6.73 4.31 24.65
C LYS A 8 -5.39 5.02 24.63
N ILE A 9 -4.91 5.39 25.82
CA ILE A 9 -3.59 6.00 26.00
C ILE A 9 -2.51 5.04 25.48
N SER A 10 -1.59 5.58 24.68
CA SER A 10 -0.53 4.81 24.04
C SER A 10 0.66 5.71 23.70
N PHE A 11 1.86 5.13 23.75
CA PHE A 11 3.08 5.75 23.21
C PHE A 11 3.22 5.55 21.69
N TYR A 12 2.45 4.63 21.12
CA TYR A 12 2.38 4.36 19.68
C TYR A 12 1.10 4.90 19.08
N ILE A 13 1.16 5.33 17.81
CA ILE A 13 -0.03 5.78 17.07
C ILE A 13 -1.10 4.69 16.93
N LEU A 14 -0.67 3.44 16.80
CA LEU A 14 -1.50 2.25 16.93
C LEU A 14 -0.91 1.42 18.07
N CYS A 15 -1.66 1.20 19.15
CA CYS A 15 -1.16 0.49 20.32
C CYS A 15 -0.91 -0.99 20.00
N LYS A 16 -0.04 -1.65 20.78
CA LYS A 16 0.31 -3.06 20.56
C LYS A 16 -0.88 -3.99 20.65
N THR A 17 -1.77 -3.76 21.62
CA THR A 17 -3.03 -4.52 21.71
C THR A 17 -3.82 -4.46 20.40
N CYS A 18 -4.03 -3.28 19.81
CA CYS A 18 -4.71 -3.17 18.51
C CYS A 18 -3.93 -3.86 17.38
N GLN A 19 -2.60 -3.76 17.36
CA GLN A 19 -1.76 -4.44 16.35
C GLN A 19 -1.94 -5.97 16.39
N ASP A 20 -2.11 -6.56 17.58
CA ASP A 20 -2.15 -8.00 17.79
C ASP A 20 -3.58 -8.59 17.77
N THR A 21 -4.60 -7.76 17.97
CA THR A 21 -6.01 -8.18 17.96
C THR A 21 -6.76 -7.65 16.74
N ILE A 22 -7.09 -6.36 16.73
CA ILE A 22 -7.98 -5.72 15.74
C ILE A 22 -7.32 -5.64 14.35
N LEU A 23 -6.03 -5.30 14.31
CA LEU A 23 -5.26 -5.08 13.08
C LEU A 23 -4.41 -6.29 12.70
N LYS A 24 -4.73 -7.45 13.25
CA LYS A 24 -4.10 -8.69 12.85
C LYS A 24 -4.44 -8.94 11.37
N PRO A 25 -3.43 -9.02 10.47
CA PRO A 25 -3.67 -9.17 9.05
C PRO A 25 -4.19 -10.59 8.73
N ASN A 26 -5.04 -10.69 7.73
CA ASN A 26 -5.45 -11.95 7.12
C ASN A 26 -4.94 -12.01 5.68
N PHE A 27 -4.27 -13.09 5.30
CA PHE A 27 -3.69 -13.18 3.97
C PHE A 27 -4.66 -13.77 2.96
N TYR A 28 -5.05 -12.98 1.97
CA TYR A 28 -5.91 -13.40 0.86
C TYR A 28 -5.15 -13.31 -0.47
N LYS A 29 -5.25 -14.35 -1.29
CA LYS A 29 -4.73 -14.41 -2.65
C LYS A 29 -5.88 -14.66 -3.61
N LYS A 30 -6.01 -13.84 -4.64
CA LYS A 30 -6.99 -14.01 -5.72
C LYS A 30 -6.30 -13.90 -7.07
N GLU A 31 -6.52 -14.87 -7.95
CA GLU A 31 -6.14 -14.75 -9.35
C GLU A 31 -7.24 -14.00 -10.11
N LEU A 32 -6.88 -12.94 -10.83
CA LEU A 32 -7.82 -12.16 -11.63
C LEU A 32 -7.79 -12.58 -13.09
N GLU A 33 -6.60 -12.89 -13.60
CA GLU A 33 -6.34 -13.42 -14.93
C GLU A 33 -5.15 -14.40 -14.81
N LYS A 34 -4.90 -15.20 -15.84
CA LYS A 34 -3.80 -16.18 -15.84
C LYS A 34 -2.49 -15.52 -15.42
N ASP A 35 -1.88 -16.02 -14.35
CA ASP A 35 -0.62 -15.53 -13.78
C ASP A 35 -0.67 -14.09 -13.21
N PHE A 36 -1.88 -13.53 -13.02
CA PHE A 36 -2.10 -12.20 -12.44
C PHE A 36 -2.83 -12.29 -11.10
N PHE A 37 -2.06 -12.13 -10.01
CA PHE A 37 -2.54 -12.31 -8.64
C PHE A 37 -2.65 -10.99 -7.88
N VAL A 38 -3.74 -10.86 -7.13
CA VAL A 38 -3.94 -9.82 -6.11
C VAL A 38 -3.76 -10.44 -4.73
N TYR A 39 -2.93 -9.78 -3.93
CA TYR A 39 -2.70 -10.11 -2.53
C TYR A 39 -3.28 -9.02 -1.64
N SER A 40 -4.11 -9.42 -0.68
CA SER A 40 -4.79 -8.51 0.26
C SER A 40 -4.57 -8.96 1.69
N PHE A 41 -4.54 -8.00 2.62
CA PHE A 41 -4.26 -8.24 4.04
C PHE A 41 -5.42 -7.89 4.97
N TYR A 42 -6.37 -7.08 4.48
CA TYR A 42 -7.45 -6.48 5.24
C TYR A 42 -8.62 -6.20 4.31
N ASP A 43 -9.83 -6.23 4.85
CA ASP A 43 -10.99 -5.65 4.20
C ASP A 43 -10.92 -4.12 4.27
N TYR A 44 -11.36 -3.45 3.20
CA TYR A 44 -11.30 -1.98 3.13
C TYR A 44 -12.11 -1.32 4.26
N LYS A 45 -13.29 -1.87 4.59
CA LYS A 45 -14.17 -1.33 5.63
C LYS A 45 -13.50 -1.31 7.00
N ASP A 46 -12.67 -2.31 7.30
CA ASP A 46 -12.00 -2.43 8.60
C ASP A 46 -10.84 -1.44 8.76
N LEU A 47 -10.30 -0.94 7.65
CA LEU A 47 -9.17 -0.01 7.64
C LEU A 47 -9.51 1.40 7.16
N GLU A 48 -10.76 1.67 6.78
CA GLU A 48 -11.12 2.92 6.11
C GLU A 48 -10.64 4.15 6.89
N ASP A 49 -10.93 4.23 8.19
CA ASP A 49 -10.51 5.34 9.05
C ASP A 49 -8.98 5.49 9.12
N LEU A 50 -8.26 4.37 9.19
CA LEU A 50 -6.80 4.38 9.20
C LEU A 50 -6.21 4.76 7.84
N ILE A 51 -6.87 4.40 6.73
CA ILE A 51 -6.47 4.79 5.37
C ILE A 51 -6.71 6.29 5.14
N GLN A 52 -7.77 6.86 5.71
CA GLN A 52 -8.02 8.30 5.66
C GLN A 52 -6.92 9.13 6.35
N SER A 53 -6.11 8.51 7.22
CA SER A 53 -4.95 9.18 7.82
C SER A 53 -3.93 9.71 6.81
N LYS A 54 -4.03 9.31 5.54
CA LYS A 54 -3.26 9.87 4.43
C LYS A 54 -3.39 11.39 4.24
N TYR A 55 -4.42 12.01 4.81
CA TYR A 55 -4.63 13.45 4.77
C TYR A 55 -4.14 14.17 6.04
N TYR A 56 -3.58 13.44 7.01
CA TYR A 56 -3.07 14.01 8.26
C TYR A 56 -1.55 13.86 8.36
N PHE A 57 -0.91 14.79 9.07
CA PHE A 57 0.54 14.83 9.26
C PHE A 57 1.13 13.57 9.91
N HIS A 58 0.31 12.79 10.61
CA HIS A 58 0.70 11.56 11.31
C HIS A 58 0.45 10.29 10.50
N GLY A 59 -0.12 10.41 9.30
CA GLY A 59 -0.48 9.26 8.48
C GLY A 59 0.71 8.40 8.08
N ASP A 60 1.88 8.99 7.91
CA ASP A 60 3.14 8.29 7.64
C ASP A 60 3.40 7.19 8.70
N ARG A 61 3.14 7.47 9.97
CA ARG A 61 3.30 6.54 11.09
C ARG A 61 2.24 5.44 11.08
N VAL A 62 1.00 5.76 10.68
CA VAL A 62 -0.09 4.78 10.51
C VAL A 62 0.27 3.81 9.39
N PHE A 63 0.56 4.31 8.19
CA PHE A 63 0.94 3.49 7.04
C PHE A 63 2.19 2.67 7.32
N ASN A 64 3.19 3.22 8.03
CA ASN A 64 4.39 2.46 8.39
C ASN A 64 4.08 1.31 9.34
N THR A 65 3.11 1.46 10.25
CA THR A 65 2.69 0.38 11.15
C THR A 65 1.90 -0.68 10.39
N LEU A 66 0.93 -0.28 9.55
CA LEU A 66 0.17 -1.21 8.71
C LEU A 66 1.10 -2.00 7.78
N ALA A 67 2.10 -1.36 7.17
CA ALA A 67 3.07 -2.01 6.30
C ALA A 67 3.91 -3.07 7.02
N LYS A 68 4.29 -2.83 8.28
CA LYS A 68 4.99 -3.83 9.12
C LYS A 68 4.10 -5.03 9.43
N LEU A 69 2.81 -4.79 9.68
CA LEU A 69 1.87 -5.87 9.94
C LEU A 69 1.59 -6.69 8.68
N SER A 70 1.57 -6.07 7.51
CA SER A 70 1.17 -6.71 6.23
C SER A 70 2.35 -6.99 5.30
N PHE A 71 2.82 -5.96 4.58
CA PHE A 71 3.80 -6.08 3.50
C PHE A 71 5.13 -6.69 3.97
N LYS A 72 5.59 -6.35 5.19
CA LYS A 72 6.78 -6.97 5.76
C LYS A 72 6.61 -8.47 6.01
N LYS A 73 5.47 -8.88 6.57
CA LYS A 73 5.17 -10.30 6.78
C LYS A 73 5.10 -11.05 5.45
N PHE A 74 4.53 -10.45 4.41
CA PHE A 74 4.57 -11.02 3.07
C PHE A 74 6.01 -11.18 2.57
N ALA A 75 6.81 -10.13 2.64
CA ALA A 75 8.20 -10.16 2.18
C ALA A 75 9.05 -11.22 2.92
N ASP A 76 8.78 -11.46 4.20
CA ASP A 76 9.52 -12.44 4.98
C ASP A 76 9.18 -13.89 4.60
N ASN A 77 7.96 -14.14 4.10
CA ASN A 77 7.46 -15.48 3.81
C ASN A 77 7.54 -15.86 2.31
N PHE A 78 7.65 -14.89 1.41
CA PHE A 78 7.69 -15.14 -0.03
C PHE A 78 9.13 -15.16 -0.57
N LYS A 79 9.51 -16.30 -1.12
CA LYS A 79 10.78 -16.49 -1.83
C LYS A 79 10.51 -16.59 -3.32
N PHE A 80 11.36 -15.95 -4.10
CA PHE A 80 11.31 -15.99 -5.56
C PHE A 80 12.61 -16.56 -6.10
N THR A 81 12.55 -17.28 -7.20
CA THR A 81 13.73 -17.82 -7.89
C THR A 81 14.43 -16.77 -8.75
N TYR A 82 13.84 -15.58 -8.90
CA TYR A 82 14.34 -14.47 -9.69
C TYR A 82 14.08 -13.13 -8.98
N PRO A 83 14.83 -12.07 -9.32
CA PRO A 83 14.60 -10.73 -8.79
C PRO A 83 13.23 -10.17 -9.18
N ILE A 84 12.53 -9.58 -8.22
CA ILE A 84 11.22 -8.95 -8.38
C ILE A 84 11.37 -7.44 -8.18
N LEU A 85 10.72 -6.65 -9.03
CA LEU A 85 10.57 -5.22 -8.82
C LEU A 85 9.23 -4.91 -8.15
N ALA A 86 9.28 -4.24 -7.00
CA ALA A 86 8.07 -3.73 -6.35
C ALA A 86 7.86 -2.27 -6.73
N ILE A 87 6.79 -1.99 -7.47
CA ILE A 87 6.50 -0.67 -8.02
C ILE A 87 5.28 -0.08 -7.27
N PRO A 88 5.43 1.04 -6.55
CA PRO A 88 4.29 1.74 -5.94
C PRO A 88 3.45 2.39 -7.04
N ILE A 89 2.13 2.19 -6.95
CA ILE A 89 1.16 2.81 -7.88
C ILE A 89 0.89 4.25 -7.45
N ASP A 90 0.85 5.16 -8.43
CA ASP A 90 0.59 6.60 -8.23
C ASP A 90 1.49 7.25 -7.18
N ASP A 91 2.78 6.91 -7.20
CA ASP A 91 3.73 7.32 -6.17
C ASP A 91 3.98 8.84 -6.20
N HIS A 92 3.41 9.55 -5.23
CA HIS A 92 3.53 11.00 -5.10
C HIS A 92 3.46 11.45 -3.63
N THR A 93 4.07 12.60 -3.32
CA THR A 93 4.10 13.19 -1.96
C THR A 93 3.12 14.35 -1.78
N ARG A 94 1.99 14.36 -2.50
CA ARG A 94 0.99 15.47 -2.44
C ARG A 94 0.42 15.75 -1.04
N HIS A 95 0.60 14.82 -0.09
CA HIS A 95 0.17 14.94 1.30
C HIS A 95 1.36 14.73 2.26
N ASP A 96 2.48 15.41 1.99
CA ASP A 96 3.76 15.37 2.73
C ASP A 96 4.52 14.03 2.66
N PHE A 97 3.83 12.93 2.34
CA PHE A 97 4.41 11.61 2.16
C PHE A 97 3.67 10.82 1.08
N SER A 98 4.30 9.75 0.60
CA SER A 98 3.70 8.78 -0.32
C SER A 98 3.29 7.53 0.45
N GLN A 99 1.98 7.27 0.52
CA GLN A 99 1.45 6.09 1.20
C GLN A 99 1.96 4.81 0.53
N THR A 100 1.93 4.77 -0.80
CA THR A 100 2.34 3.60 -1.57
C THR A 100 3.85 3.37 -1.48
N ALA A 101 4.68 4.42 -1.46
CA ALA A 101 6.11 4.25 -1.21
C ALA A 101 6.40 3.66 0.18
N ILE A 102 5.69 4.10 1.23
CA ILE A 102 5.84 3.56 2.59
C ILE A 102 5.51 2.06 2.60
N LEU A 103 4.37 1.66 2.00
CA LEU A 103 3.97 0.26 1.91
C LEU A 103 5.03 -0.57 1.16
N THR A 104 5.40 -0.13 -0.05
CA THR A 104 6.35 -0.83 -0.93
C THR A 104 7.73 -0.97 -0.30
N ARG A 105 8.18 0.00 0.52
CA ARG A 105 9.46 -0.11 1.27
C ARG A 105 9.54 -1.36 2.13
N HIS A 106 8.44 -1.79 2.73
CA HIS A 106 8.40 -2.98 3.58
C HIS A 106 8.41 -4.29 2.79
N LEU A 107 8.31 -4.25 1.46
CA LEU A 107 8.54 -5.42 0.61
C LEU A 107 10.02 -5.73 0.41
N LYS A 108 10.93 -4.80 0.73
CA LYS A 108 12.35 -4.97 0.48
C LYS A 108 12.88 -6.22 1.19
N ASN A 109 13.38 -7.16 0.42
CA ASN A 109 14.08 -8.36 0.88
C ASN A 109 15.17 -8.72 -0.16
N PRO A 110 15.93 -9.83 -0.02
CA PRO A 110 16.94 -10.22 -1.01
C PRO A 110 16.43 -10.45 -2.44
N TYR A 111 15.14 -10.76 -2.60
CA TYR A 111 14.50 -11.08 -3.88
C TYR A 111 13.69 -9.92 -4.45
N ILE A 112 13.17 -9.03 -3.60
CA ILE A 112 12.25 -7.97 -3.97
C ILE A 112 12.93 -6.61 -3.79
N LYS A 113 13.07 -5.87 -4.88
CA LYS A 113 13.64 -4.52 -4.93
C LYS A 113 12.54 -3.49 -5.18
N PRO A 114 12.23 -2.63 -4.20
CA PRO A 114 11.39 -1.46 -4.42
C PRO A 114 12.01 -0.49 -5.43
N ILE A 115 11.19 0.04 -6.35
CA ILE A 115 11.57 1.16 -7.22
C ILE A 115 10.50 2.24 -7.15
N TYR A 116 10.87 3.35 -6.52
CA TYR A 116 9.98 4.48 -6.26
C TYR A 116 9.88 5.43 -7.45
N ASN A 117 8.87 6.28 -7.45
CA ASN A 117 8.73 7.43 -8.34
C ASN A 117 8.68 7.06 -9.84
N THR A 118 8.33 5.81 -10.17
CA THR A 118 8.37 5.28 -11.54
C THR A 118 7.01 5.06 -12.18
N LEU A 119 5.91 4.99 -11.42
CA LEU A 119 4.56 4.80 -11.96
C LEU A 119 3.62 5.88 -11.40
N LYS A 120 3.24 6.85 -12.24
CA LYS A 120 2.43 8.01 -11.83
C LYS A 120 1.24 8.23 -12.74
N SER A 121 0.10 8.61 -12.16
CA SER A 121 -1.07 9.05 -12.92
C SER A 121 -0.76 10.36 -13.65
N THR A 122 -1.00 10.43 -14.96
CA THR A 122 -0.94 11.72 -15.68
C THR A 122 -2.27 12.45 -15.68
N ASN A 123 -3.36 11.75 -15.36
CA ASN A 123 -4.68 12.35 -15.18
C ASN A 123 -4.92 12.67 -13.70
N THR A 124 -5.27 13.93 -13.39
CA THR A 124 -5.48 14.43 -12.02
C THR A 124 -6.95 14.42 -11.58
N VAL A 125 -7.86 13.88 -12.40
CA VAL A 125 -9.28 13.73 -12.06
C VAL A 125 -9.43 13.03 -10.70
N LYS A 126 -10.32 13.55 -9.85
CA LYS A 126 -10.67 12.96 -8.55
C LYS A 126 -11.73 11.88 -8.74
N TYR A 127 -11.44 10.67 -8.24
CA TYR A 127 -12.28 9.47 -8.43
C TYR A 127 -13.19 9.19 -7.23
N ALA A 128 -12.94 9.82 -6.08
CA ALA A 128 -13.76 9.65 -4.89
C ALA A 128 -15.20 10.10 -5.19
N GLY A 129 -16.18 9.24 -4.90
CA GLY A 129 -17.59 9.49 -5.20
C GLY A 129 -17.99 9.38 -6.68
N LYS A 130 -17.11 8.88 -7.56
CA LYS A 130 -17.40 8.65 -8.98
C LYS A 130 -17.73 7.19 -9.26
N ASP A 131 -18.70 6.96 -10.15
CA ASP A 131 -19.15 5.63 -10.60
C ASP A 131 -18.15 4.96 -11.56
N LEU A 132 -18.45 3.73 -11.98
CA LEU A 132 -17.57 2.95 -12.85
C LEU A 132 -17.45 3.56 -14.25
N ASP A 133 -18.57 3.98 -14.85
CA ASP A 133 -18.61 4.55 -16.20
C ASP A 133 -17.75 5.82 -16.29
N PHE A 134 -17.87 6.72 -15.32
CA PHE A 134 -17.02 7.92 -15.24
C PHE A 134 -15.54 7.54 -15.15
N ARG A 135 -15.18 6.54 -14.34
CA ARG A 135 -13.78 6.12 -14.15
C ARG A 135 -13.19 5.51 -15.41
N GLN A 136 -13.97 4.73 -16.15
CA GLN A 136 -13.56 4.14 -17.43
C GLN A 136 -13.31 5.23 -18.47
N LYS A 137 -14.22 6.20 -18.59
CA LYS A 137 -14.08 7.35 -19.50
C LYS A 137 -12.92 8.28 -19.15
N ASN A 138 -12.56 8.36 -17.86
CA ASN A 138 -11.55 9.30 -17.36
C ASN A 138 -10.29 8.60 -16.81
N SER A 139 -9.80 7.54 -17.46
CA SER A 139 -8.70 6.70 -16.94
C SER A 139 -7.47 7.48 -16.43
N ARG A 140 -6.74 6.90 -15.46
CA ARG A 140 -5.59 7.54 -14.79
C ARG A 140 -4.40 7.80 -15.70
N LYS A 141 -4.35 7.12 -16.86
CA LYS A 141 -3.27 7.23 -17.86
C LYS A 141 -1.88 7.15 -17.20
N PHE A 142 -1.61 6.05 -16.51
CA PHE A 142 -0.34 5.88 -15.81
C PHE A 142 0.85 5.95 -16.77
N LYS A 143 1.88 6.71 -16.39
CA LYS A 143 3.17 6.74 -17.09
C LYS A 143 4.21 5.99 -16.27
N TYR A 144 4.81 4.97 -16.88
CA TYR A 144 5.96 4.26 -16.34
C TYR A 144 7.27 4.85 -16.83
N THR A 145 8.20 5.14 -15.92
CA THR A 145 9.55 5.67 -16.22
C THR A 145 10.66 4.86 -15.57
N GLY A 146 10.34 3.68 -15.06
CA GLY A 146 11.32 2.79 -14.43
C GLY A 146 12.14 1.97 -15.42
N PRO A 147 13.01 1.08 -14.91
CA PRO A 147 13.83 0.21 -15.74
C PRO A 147 12.95 -0.60 -16.69
N LYS A 148 13.31 -0.62 -17.97
CA LYS A 148 12.74 -1.58 -18.91
C LYS A 148 13.31 -2.94 -18.56
N ILE A 149 12.46 -3.88 -18.21
CA ILE A 149 12.88 -5.28 -18.13
C ILE A 149 13.15 -5.69 -19.58
N VAL A 150 14.43 -5.77 -19.95
CA VAL A 150 14.82 -6.48 -21.16
C VAL A 150 14.67 -7.95 -20.80
N MET A 151 13.64 -8.60 -21.33
CA MET A 151 13.61 -10.05 -21.37
C MET A 151 14.82 -10.48 -22.19
N LEU A 152 15.85 -10.99 -21.51
CA LEU A 152 16.93 -11.74 -22.15
C LEU A 152 16.40 -13.13 -22.52
#